data_AF-A0A1C6MMI9-F1
#
_entry.id   AF-A0A1C6MMI9-F1
#
_cell.length_a   1.000
_cell.length_b   1.000
_cell.length_c   1.000
_cell.angle_alpha   90.00
_cell.angle_beta   90.00
_cell.angle_gamma   90.00
#
_symmetry.space_group_name_H-M   'P 1'
#
loop_
_entity.id
_entity.type
_entity.pdbx_description
1 polymer ?
#
loop_
_entity_poly.entity_id
_entity_poly.type
_entity_poly.pdbx_seq_one_letter_code
_entity_poly.pdbx_strand_id
1 'polypeptide(L)'
;MPRDTPRGPDRGTSRTPARTSPRTTSRTASRTKKSPATFRRTFLTGFGTGLGTGFGTGFGTGLGKAFRTAFRTRVRRPGPVRSAELPARPGHPYRRALGMAGVVLAGAWLGLLVVGSVRVPVGPMDTSMTLRASLSGGTKINVSPLGALELDTHTAPIRLDVDVEQLDPVRSQALVKHPERISGLQDEVARDVGRGTLDLAVRSCAAVVVGAGTLGLVVYRRPRRAVAAGGLALALLVTSGATALATWRPGAVLEPRFSGLLTSAPSVVGDARSIVSEFDVYQQELARLVTNVTKLYDATSTLPAYRPDASTLRVLHVSDIHLNPASWKIVASLVEQYAIDVIVDTGDTMDHGSAAENGFLDPVEHLGAPYVWVRGNHDSRTTQRYLERMRDVHVLDEGRAVTVAGVRFAGTGDPTFTPDRSTPAGGDAANRMAGIRLASTLRDQRSAGTPVDIAVVHQPAAARETDGTVPMVLAGHYHRQETRTLPLGTRMRLEGSTGGGGLRAVEGKKPDPVEASVLYLDRDTRRLQAWDEIELGGLGLSTAEVSRHLAEENRPGATPPERVP
;
A
#
# COMPACT_ATOMS: atom_id res chain seq x y z
N MET A 1 -51.12 21.15 32.94
CA MET A 1 -51.92 19.94 32.62
C MET A 1 -53.38 20.33 32.52
N PRO A 2 -54.22 19.67 31.71
CA PRO A 2 -53.96 18.60 30.71
C PRO A 2 -54.52 19.00 29.31
N ARG A 3 -54.40 18.27 28.19
CA ARG A 3 -53.48 17.28 27.62
C ARG A 3 -54.05 16.96 26.22
N ASP A 4 -53.16 16.48 25.34
CA ASP A 4 -53.41 15.49 24.27
C ASP A 4 -53.99 15.92 22.89
N THR A 5 -53.09 15.92 21.90
CA THR A 5 -53.26 15.41 20.52
C THR A 5 -53.48 13.87 20.54
N PRO A 6 -53.93 13.14 19.47
CA PRO A 6 -53.39 13.22 18.08
C PRO A 6 -54.20 12.61 16.88
N ARG A 7 -53.57 12.62 15.67
CA ARG A 7 -53.78 11.81 14.42
C ARG A 7 -55.09 12.05 13.63
N GLY A 8 -55.15 12.12 12.29
CA GLY A 8 -54.24 11.97 11.14
C GLY A 8 -55.09 12.13 9.84
N PRO A 9 -54.52 11.99 8.63
CA PRO A 9 -55.31 11.33 7.58
C PRO A 9 -54.51 10.29 6.78
N ASP A 10 -55.26 9.29 6.32
CA ASP A 10 -54.84 8.16 5.51
C ASP A 10 -55.54 8.24 4.13
N ARG A 11 -54.96 7.54 3.14
CA ARG A 11 -55.37 7.39 1.71
C ARG A 11 -54.92 8.54 0.78
N GLY A 12 -54.34 8.35 -0.40
CA GLY A 12 -54.03 7.24 -1.30
C GLY A 12 -53.64 7.95 -2.63
N THR A 13 -52.62 7.57 -3.40
CA THR A 13 -52.69 6.53 -4.43
C THR A 13 -51.32 6.39 -5.12
N SER A 14 -50.99 5.15 -5.41
CA SER A 14 -49.87 4.62 -6.19
C SER A 14 -49.68 5.24 -7.59
N ARG A 15 -48.44 5.57 -7.95
CA ARG A 15 -47.95 5.56 -9.34
C ARG A 15 -46.45 5.21 -9.38
N THR A 16 -46.15 4.03 -9.90
CA THR A 16 -44.82 3.50 -10.23
C THR A 16 -44.29 4.14 -11.52
N PRO A 17 -42.97 4.32 -11.68
CA PRO A 17 -42.37 4.39 -13.01
C PRO A 17 -41.48 3.18 -13.31
N ALA A 18 -41.55 2.82 -14.58
CA ALA A 18 -41.09 1.58 -15.17
C ALA A 18 -39.57 1.53 -15.40
N ARG A 19 -39.09 0.29 -15.39
CA ARG A 19 -37.72 -0.17 -15.62
C ARG A 19 -37.51 -0.38 -17.12
N THR A 20 -36.60 0.36 -17.73
CA THR A 20 -36.22 0.21 -19.15
C THR A 20 -34.96 -0.65 -19.30
N SER A 21 -35.09 -1.80 -19.97
CA SER A 21 -34.00 -2.63 -20.48
C SER A 21 -33.63 -2.23 -21.92
N PRO A 22 -32.36 -2.34 -22.35
CA PRO A 22 -32.01 -2.22 -23.76
C PRO A 22 -32.12 -3.57 -24.48
N ARG A 23 -32.58 -3.45 -25.72
CA ARG A 23 -33.05 -4.50 -26.63
C ARG A 23 -31.93 -4.87 -27.60
N THR A 24 -31.67 -6.17 -27.72
CA THR A 24 -30.88 -6.83 -28.76
C THR A 24 -31.38 -6.52 -30.16
N THR A 25 -30.47 -6.22 -31.09
CA THR A 25 -30.74 -6.21 -32.54
C THR A 25 -29.87 -7.26 -33.25
N SER A 26 -30.54 -8.32 -33.71
CA SER A 26 -30.05 -9.29 -34.67
C SER A 26 -30.31 -8.78 -36.09
N ARG A 27 -29.29 -8.80 -36.97
CA ARG A 27 -29.49 -8.84 -38.43
C ARG A 27 -28.74 -10.02 -39.01
N THR A 28 -29.49 -10.91 -39.63
CA THR A 28 -29.06 -12.05 -40.45
C THR A 28 -29.43 -11.79 -41.92
N ALA A 29 -28.77 -12.57 -42.80
CA ALA A 29 -28.93 -12.74 -44.26
C ALA A 29 -28.07 -11.80 -45.13
N SER A 30 -27.36 -12.24 -46.18
CA SER A 30 -27.48 -13.47 -46.99
C SER A 30 -26.19 -13.80 -47.77
N ARG A 31 -25.75 -15.08 -47.69
CA ARG A 31 -25.56 -16.05 -48.78
C ARG A 31 -25.06 -15.55 -50.16
N THR A 32 -23.88 -16.03 -50.61
CA THR A 32 -23.70 -16.59 -51.98
C THR A 32 -22.52 -17.58 -52.09
N LYS A 33 -22.82 -18.66 -52.83
CA LYS A 33 -22.00 -19.81 -53.25
C LYS A 33 -20.71 -19.43 -53.99
N LYS A 34 -19.65 -20.24 -53.83
CA LYS A 34 -19.01 -21.02 -54.93
C LYS A 34 -17.89 -21.94 -54.38
N SER A 35 -18.06 -23.24 -54.59
CA SER A 35 -17.00 -24.26 -54.82
C SER A 35 -16.88 -24.40 -56.37
N PRO A 36 -15.90 -25.10 -57.01
CA PRO A 36 -15.00 -26.14 -56.49
C PRO A 36 -13.56 -26.22 -57.08
N ALA A 37 -12.73 -27.12 -56.53
CA ALA A 37 -11.79 -28.06 -57.22
C ALA A 37 -10.55 -28.33 -56.33
N THR A 38 -10.38 -29.51 -55.70
CA THR A 38 -9.89 -30.80 -56.23
C THR A 38 -8.36 -30.91 -56.33
N PHE A 39 -7.72 -31.62 -55.39
CA PHE A 39 -6.77 -32.74 -55.61
C PHE A 39 -6.39 -33.36 -54.24
N ARG A 40 -6.91 -34.54 -53.84
CA ARG A 40 -6.26 -35.89 -53.91
C ARG A 40 -4.75 -35.87 -53.60
N ARG A 41 -4.16 -36.74 -52.77
CA ARG A 41 -4.44 -38.16 -52.45
C ARG A 41 -3.61 -38.53 -51.19
N THR A 42 -4.19 -39.03 -50.10
CA THR A 42 -4.31 -40.45 -49.66
C THR A 42 -2.98 -41.08 -49.22
N PHE A 43 -2.81 -41.71 -48.06
CA PHE A 43 -3.31 -43.01 -47.54
C PHE A 43 -2.51 -43.26 -46.23
N LEU A 44 -2.86 -44.03 -45.20
CA LEU A 44 -3.94 -44.96 -44.89
C LEU A 44 -3.92 -45.14 -43.34
N THR A 45 -5.12 -45.30 -42.79
CA THR A 45 -5.57 -45.93 -41.53
C THR A 45 -4.62 -46.97 -40.90
N GLY A 46 -4.57 -47.21 -39.59
CA GLY A 46 -5.62 -47.22 -38.58
C GLY A 46 -5.67 -48.63 -37.96
N PHE A 47 -6.07 -48.77 -36.68
CA PHE A 47 -6.97 -49.83 -36.22
C PHE A 47 -7.34 -49.60 -34.75
N GLY A 48 -8.65 -49.59 -34.50
CA GLY A 48 -9.27 -49.50 -33.19
C GLY A 48 -9.75 -50.85 -32.67
N THR A 49 -9.99 -50.82 -31.36
CA THR A 49 -10.92 -51.56 -30.49
C THR A 49 -12.03 -52.44 -31.12
N GLY A 50 -12.32 -53.57 -30.45
CA GLY A 50 -13.68 -54.15 -30.44
C GLY A 50 -13.84 -55.59 -29.92
N LEU A 51 -14.29 -55.72 -28.66
CA LEU A 51 -15.32 -56.65 -28.12
C LEU A 51 -15.23 -58.20 -28.21
N GLY A 52 -15.48 -58.86 -27.05
CA GLY A 52 -16.63 -59.77 -26.93
C GLY A 52 -16.41 -61.29 -26.75
N THR A 53 -16.46 -61.76 -25.49
CA THR A 53 -17.18 -62.96 -24.94
C THR A 53 -17.22 -64.31 -25.68
N GLY A 54 -16.92 -65.40 -24.94
CA GLY A 54 -17.79 -66.60 -24.87
C GLY A 54 -17.14 -67.98 -25.02
N PHE A 55 -17.39 -68.86 -24.02
CA PHE A 55 -17.23 -70.33 -23.98
C PHE A 55 -15.79 -70.88 -24.02
N GLY A 56 -15.34 -71.85 -23.22
CA GLY A 56 -15.96 -72.77 -22.27
C GLY A 56 -15.13 -74.06 -22.26
N THR A 57 -14.78 -74.59 -21.07
CA THR A 57 -14.40 -76.00 -20.74
C THR A 57 -13.28 -76.67 -21.58
N GLY A 58 -12.17 -77.20 -21.05
CA GLY A 58 -12.00 -78.11 -19.93
C GLY A 58 -10.98 -79.20 -20.34
N PHE A 59 -10.31 -79.82 -19.36
CA PHE A 59 -9.35 -80.95 -19.49
C PHE A 59 -8.01 -80.62 -20.19
N GLY A 60 -6.82 -80.99 -19.72
CA GLY A 60 -6.39 -81.87 -18.64
C GLY A 60 -4.96 -82.31 -18.96
N THR A 61 -4.11 -82.47 -17.92
CA THR A 61 -2.85 -83.26 -17.89
C THR A 61 -1.70 -82.81 -18.82
N GLY A 62 -0.44 -82.70 -18.41
CA GLY A 62 0.29 -83.48 -17.42
C GLY A 62 1.21 -84.48 -18.12
N LEU A 63 2.52 -84.18 -18.12
CA LEU A 63 3.67 -85.08 -18.36
C LEU A 63 3.77 -85.87 -19.68
N GLY A 64 4.87 -85.66 -20.41
CA GLY A 64 5.19 -86.43 -21.62
C GLY A 64 6.64 -86.34 -22.11
N LYS A 65 7.58 -86.81 -21.30
CA LYS A 65 8.81 -87.53 -21.70
C LYS A 65 9.87 -86.84 -22.56
N ALA A 66 11.00 -86.59 -21.89
CA ALA A 66 12.34 -86.79 -22.43
C ALA A 66 12.51 -88.21 -23.01
N PHE A 67 13.30 -88.29 -24.10
CA PHE A 67 14.14 -89.40 -24.60
C PHE A 67 14.03 -89.57 -26.13
N ARG A 68 15.01 -88.99 -26.85
CA ARG A 68 15.73 -89.68 -27.94
C ARG A 68 17.01 -88.93 -28.32
N THR A 69 18.09 -89.31 -27.62
CA THR A 69 19.44 -89.63 -28.15
C THR A 69 19.35 -90.29 -29.55
N ALA A 70 20.32 -90.29 -30.45
CA ALA A 70 21.62 -89.64 -30.66
C ALA A 70 22.14 -90.14 -32.04
N PHE A 71 23.23 -89.52 -32.52
CA PHE A 71 24.11 -89.96 -33.61
C PHE A 71 23.65 -89.80 -35.07
N ARG A 72 24.23 -88.80 -35.76
CA ARG A 72 24.97 -89.00 -37.01
C ARG A 72 26.07 -87.93 -37.21
N THR A 73 27.29 -88.36 -36.88
CA THR A 73 28.56 -88.17 -37.62
C THR A 73 28.99 -86.79 -38.13
N ARG A 74 29.96 -86.22 -37.40
CA ARG A 74 31.21 -85.56 -37.84
C ARG A 74 31.34 -85.21 -39.34
N VAL A 75 31.32 -83.92 -39.63
CA VAL A 75 32.25 -83.29 -40.58
C VAL A 75 33.20 -82.41 -39.77
N ARG A 76 34.48 -82.77 -39.79
CA ARG A 76 35.58 -82.09 -39.10
C ARG A 76 36.22 -81.14 -40.10
N ARG A 77 36.02 -79.83 -39.94
CA ARG A 77 36.78 -78.76 -40.61
C ARG A 77 37.02 -77.61 -39.62
N PRO A 78 38.11 -76.87 -39.80
CA PRO A 78 39.12 -76.59 -38.77
C PRO A 78 38.68 -75.54 -37.74
N GLY A 79 39.35 -75.58 -36.58
CA GLY A 79 39.16 -74.64 -35.47
C GLY A 79 39.34 -73.17 -35.86
N PRO A 80 38.89 -72.27 -34.98
CA PRO A 80 38.63 -70.88 -35.32
C PRO A 80 39.95 -70.19 -35.66
N VAL A 81 40.03 -69.63 -36.86
CA VAL A 81 40.96 -68.52 -37.07
C VAL A 81 40.42 -67.41 -36.19
N ARG A 82 41.11 -67.16 -35.08
CA ARG A 82 41.01 -65.90 -34.34
C ARG A 82 41.40 -64.79 -35.31
N SER A 83 40.43 -64.34 -36.10
CA SER A 83 40.47 -63.01 -36.69
C SER A 83 40.57 -62.07 -35.50
N ALA A 84 41.71 -61.42 -35.37
CA ALA A 84 41.99 -60.46 -34.33
C ALA A 84 40.77 -59.55 -34.16
N GLU A 85 40.05 -59.71 -33.04
CA GLU A 85 39.27 -58.62 -32.50
C GLU A 85 40.28 -57.50 -32.31
N LEU A 86 40.24 -56.50 -33.20
CA LEU A 86 40.74 -55.18 -32.88
C LEU A 86 40.26 -54.91 -31.46
N PRO A 87 41.16 -54.66 -30.47
CA PRO A 87 40.72 -54.42 -29.12
C PRO A 87 39.69 -53.32 -29.21
N ALA A 88 38.44 -53.64 -28.84
CA ALA A 88 37.36 -52.66 -28.80
C ALA A 88 37.91 -51.54 -27.93
N ARG A 89 38.30 -50.43 -28.58
CA ARG A 89 38.95 -49.29 -27.92
C ARG A 89 38.16 -49.04 -26.64
N PRO A 90 38.77 -49.06 -25.44
CA PRO A 90 38.02 -48.84 -24.21
C PRO A 90 37.33 -47.50 -24.37
N GLY A 91 36.02 -47.53 -24.60
CA GLY A 91 35.27 -46.32 -24.91
C GLY A 91 35.47 -45.39 -23.74
N HIS A 92 36.19 -44.28 -23.95
CA HIS A 92 36.68 -43.42 -22.88
C HIS A 92 35.57 -43.20 -21.84
N PRO A 93 35.74 -43.66 -20.59
CA PRO A 93 34.68 -43.62 -19.58
C PRO A 93 34.14 -42.20 -19.41
N TYR A 94 35.00 -41.20 -19.56
CA TYR A 94 34.68 -39.78 -19.57
C TYR A 94 33.69 -39.38 -20.67
N ARG A 95 33.79 -39.90 -21.91
CA ARG A 95 32.84 -39.59 -22.98
C ARG A 95 31.44 -40.14 -22.69
N ARG A 96 31.36 -41.32 -22.07
CA ARG A 96 30.09 -41.92 -21.66
C ARG A 96 29.46 -41.18 -20.49
N ALA A 97 30.27 -40.76 -19.52
CA ALA A 97 29.83 -39.93 -18.40
C ALA A 97 29.34 -38.55 -18.87
N LEU A 98 30.08 -37.89 -19.76
CA LEU A 98 29.69 -36.63 -20.40
C LEU A 98 28.37 -36.76 -21.17
N GLY A 99 28.21 -37.84 -21.95
CA GLY A 99 26.95 -38.11 -22.64
C GLY A 99 25.78 -38.29 -21.68
N MET A 100 25.97 -39.00 -20.56
CA MET A 100 24.95 -39.18 -19.54
C MET A 100 24.59 -37.85 -18.86
N ALA A 101 25.60 -37.05 -18.48
CA ALA A 101 25.38 -35.75 -17.88
C ALA A 101 24.60 -34.83 -18.83
N GLY A 102 24.94 -34.80 -20.12
CA GLY A 102 24.20 -34.04 -21.12
C GLY A 102 22.74 -34.47 -21.25
N VAL A 103 22.47 -35.77 -21.27
CA VAL A 103 21.09 -36.31 -21.31
C VAL A 103 20.31 -35.97 -20.04
N VAL A 104 20.95 -36.06 -18.87
CA VAL A 104 20.32 -35.73 -17.59
C VAL A 104 19.97 -34.25 -17.52
N LEU A 105 20.90 -33.36 -17.86
CA LEU A 105 20.68 -31.91 -17.84
C LEU A 105 19.61 -31.50 -18.85
N ALA A 106 19.67 -32.02 -20.08
CA ALA A 106 18.69 -31.72 -21.12
C ALA A 106 17.28 -32.25 -20.75
N GLY A 107 17.20 -33.47 -20.24
CA GLY A 107 15.93 -34.07 -19.85
C GLY A 107 15.32 -33.40 -18.63
N ALA A 108 16.13 -33.05 -17.62
CA ALA A 108 15.68 -32.29 -16.47
C ALA A 108 15.17 -30.89 -16.86
N TRP A 109 15.90 -30.20 -17.75
CA TRP A 109 15.50 -28.90 -18.28
C TRP A 109 14.18 -28.97 -19.05
N LEU A 110 14.01 -29.94 -19.95
CA LEU A 110 12.75 -30.17 -20.66
C LEU A 110 11.59 -30.49 -19.71
N GLY A 111 11.85 -31.28 -18.66
CA GLY A 111 10.87 -31.57 -17.63
C GLY A 111 10.37 -30.30 -16.94
N LEU A 112 11.30 -29.45 -16.50
CA LEU A 112 10.97 -28.17 -15.84
C LEU A 112 10.24 -27.20 -16.77
N LEU A 113 10.58 -27.16 -18.06
CA LEU A 113 9.88 -26.30 -19.02
C LEU A 113 8.40 -26.68 -19.22
N VAL A 114 8.09 -27.98 -19.20
CA VAL A 114 6.73 -28.46 -19.49
C VAL A 114 5.84 -28.48 -18.23
N VAL A 115 6.42 -28.82 -17.08
CA VAL A 115 5.64 -29.13 -15.86
C VAL A 115 6.05 -28.26 -14.66
N GLY A 116 7.18 -27.56 -14.72
CA GLY A 116 7.78 -26.82 -13.60
C GLY A 116 7.20 -25.43 -13.33
N SER A 117 5.93 -25.20 -13.69
CA SER A 117 5.20 -23.99 -13.32
C SER A 117 3.98 -24.31 -12.47
N VAL A 118 3.74 -23.48 -11.45
CA VAL A 118 2.56 -23.55 -10.59
C VAL A 118 1.88 -22.19 -10.59
N ARG A 119 0.56 -22.19 -10.72
CA ARG A 119 -0.25 -20.99 -10.54
C ARG A 119 -0.86 -21.03 -9.16
N VAL A 120 -0.55 -20.03 -8.35
CA VAL A 120 -1.03 -19.91 -6.97
C VAL A 120 -1.45 -18.48 -6.73
N PRO A 121 -2.65 -18.24 -6.17
CA PRO A 121 -3.00 -16.91 -5.71
C PRO A 121 -2.18 -16.58 -4.45
N VAL A 122 -1.59 -15.40 -4.41
CA VAL A 122 -0.85 -14.88 -3.25
C VAL A 122 -1.52 -13.59 -2.80
N GLY A 123 -2.24 -13.65 -1.68
CA GLY A 123 -3.10 -12.54 -1.25
C GLY A 123 -4.13 -12.19 -2.33
N PRO A 124 -4.22 -10.91 -2.76
CA PRO A 124 -5.14 -10.49 -3.82
C PRO A 124 -4.59 -10.67 -5.24
N MET A 125 -3.38 -11.22 -5.42
CA MET A 125 -2.75 -11.32 -6.73
C MET A 125 -2.76 -12.76 -7.25
N ASP A 126 -3.04 -12.92 -8.54
CA ASP A 126 -2.76 -14.16 -9.25
C ASP A 126 -1.27 -14.21 -9.61
N THR A 127 -0.58 -15.25 -9.16
CA THR A 127 0.85 -15.42 -9.42
C THR A 127 1.15 -16.76 -10.09
N SER A 128 2.18 -16.79 -10.92
CA SER A 128 2.80 -18.02 -11.37
C SER A 128 4.24 -18.12 -10.90
N MET A 129 4.61 -19.26 -10.35
CA MET A 129 5.93 -19.54 -9.81
C MET A 129 6.60 -20.60 -10.67
N THR A 130 7.87 -20.37 -11.04
CA THR A 130 8.66 -21.29 -11.86
C THR A 130 10.07 -21.41 -11.31
N LEU A 131 10.64 -22.62 -11.41
CA LEU A 131 12.04 -22.85 -11.08
C LEU A 131 12.88 -22.87 -12.36
N ARG A 132 13.86 -21.97 -12.45
CA ARG A 132 14.76 -21.88 -13.62
C ARG A 132 16.18 -22.24 -13.25
N ALA A 133 16.91 -22.83 -14.21
CA ALA A 133 18.34 -22.96 -14.07
C ALA A 133 18.99 -21.57 -14.06
N SER A 134 19.90 -21.34 -13.12
CA SER A 134 20.65 -20.09 -12.96
C SER A 134 22.08 -20.43 -12.57
N LEU A 135 23.03 -19.51 -12.74
CA LEU A 135 24.39 -19.69 -12.22
C LEU A 135 24.58 -18.93 -10.90
N SER A 136 23.88 -17.82 -10.73
CA SER A 136 23.95 -16.96 -9.55
C SER A 136 22.87 -17.26 -8.51
N GLY A 137 21.79 -17.93 -8.91
CA GLY A 137 20.62 -18.20 -8.07
C GLY A 137 19.67 -17.02 -7.95
N GLY A 138 19.07 -16.88 -6.76
CA GLY A 138 18.23 -15.74 -6.36
C GLY A 138 16.72 -15.93 -6.57
N THR A 139 15.99 -14.82 -6.45
CA THR A 139 14.55 -14.75 -6.71
C THR A 139 14.26 -13.55 -7.60
N LYS A 140 13.45 -13.74 -8.63
CA LYS A 140 13.02 -12.67 -9.52
C LYS A 140 11.50 -12.57 -9.50
N ILE A 141 10.97 -11.42 -9.12
CA ILE A 141 9.54 -11.13 -9.11
C ILE A 141 9.24 -10.19 -10.27
N ASN A 142 8.49 -10.65 -11.26
CA ASN A 142 8.12 -9.88 -12.42
C ASN A 142 6.69 -9.35 -12.27
N VAL A 143 6.51 -8.05 -12.45
CA VAL A 143 5.22 -7.37 -12.34
C VAL A 143 4.95 -6.70 -13.68
N SER A 144 4.25 -7.39 -14.57
CA SER A 144 3.98 -6.86 -15.91
C SER A 144 2.86 -5.81 -15.87
N PRO A 145 2.96 -4.68 -16.61
CA PRO A 145 4.06 -4.23 -17.47
C PRO A 145 5.11 -3.34 -16.75
N LEU A 146 5.03 -3.24 -15.42
CA LEU A 146 5.76 -2.26 -14.63
C LEU A 146 7.27 -2.54 -14.56
N GLY A 147 7.67 -3.81 -14.57
CA GLY A 147 9.07 -4.21 -14.51
C GLY A 147 9.28 -5.38 -13.57
N ALA A 148 10.51 -5.54 -13.04
CA ALA A 148 10.83 -6.65 -12.14
C ALA A 148 11.67 -6.21 -10.94
N LEU A 149 11.51 -6.96 -9.84
CA LEU A 149 12.31 -6.92 -8.64
C LEU A 149 13.23 -8.15 -8.63
N GLU A 150 14.53 -7.93 -8.56
CA GLU A 150 15.52 -9.00 -8.43
C GLU A 150 16.11 -8.99 -7.03
N LEU A 151 16.08 -10.16 -6.38
CA LEU A 151 16.45 -10.37 -5.00
C LEU A 151 17.58 -11.42 -4.93
N ASP A 152 18.69 -11.07 -4.30
CA ASP A 152 19.83 -11.97 -4.09
C ASP A 152 19.59 -12.92 -2.89
N THR A 153 18.49 -13.67 -2.93
CA THR A 153 18.01 -14.50 -1.81
C THR A 153 18.90 -15.70 -1.49
N HIS A 154 19.60 -16.26 -2.48
CA HIS A 154 20.48 -17.41 -2.31
C HIS A 154 21.44 -17.55 -3.50
N THR A 155 22.50 -18.32 -3.32
CA THR A 155 23.48 -18.63 -4.37
C THR A 155 23.48 -20.13 -4.67
N ALA A 156 22.76 -20.52 -5.73
CA ALA A 156 22.63 -21.91 -6.16
C ALA A 156 22.40 -21.99 -7.67
N PRO A 157 22.57 -23.17 -8.31
CA PRO A 157 22.38 -23.29 -9.75
C PRO A 157 20.90 -23.31 -10.19
N ILE A 158 20.02 -22.69 -9.39
CA ILE A 158 18.57 -22.61 -9.57
C ILE A 158 18.09 -21.23 -9.09
N ARG A 159 17.10 -20.65 -9.75
CA ARG A 159 16.46 -19.37 -9.41
C ARG A 159 14.95 -19.55 -9.38
N LEU A 160 14.30 -18.90 -8.42
CA LEU A 160 12.84 -18.82 -8.35
C LEU A 160 12.36 -17.59 -9.13
N ASP A 161 11.56 -17.80 -10.16
CA ASP A 161 10.88 -16.72 -10.90
C ASP A 161 9.41 -16.71 -10.50
N VAL A 162 8.90 -15.55 -10.09
CA VAL A 162 7.50 -15.32 -9.71
C VAL A 162 6.94 -14.24 -10.64
N ASP A 163 5.97 -14.60 -11.47
CA ASP A 163 5.26 -13.66 -12.33
C ASP A 163 3.93 -13.27 -11.66
N VAL A 164 3.74 -11.97 -11.46
CA VAL A 164 2.49 -11.39 -10.97
C VAL A 164 1.64 -11.03 -12.19
N GLU A 165 0.55 -11.76 -12.38
CA GLU A 165 -0.25 -11.71 -13.62
C GLU A 165 -1.35 -10.64 -13.55
N GLN A 166 -2.22 -10.73 -12.54
CA GLN A 166 -3.37 -9.84 -12.40
C GLN A 166 -3.83 -9.72 -10.94
N LEU A 167 -4.58 -8.66 -10.66
CA LEU A 167 -5.28 -8.45 -9.40
C LEU A 167 -6.62 -9.19 -9.43
N ASP A 168 -6.91 -10.03 -8.42
CA ASP A 168 -8.20 -10.69 -8.25
C ASP A 168 -9.25 -9.68 -7.75
N PRO A 169 -10.23 -9.28 -8.58
CA PRO A 169 -11.17 -8.22 -8.23
C PRO A 169 -12.09 -8.58 -7.06
N VAL A 170 -12.36 -9.86 -6.82
CA VAL A 170 -13.23 -10.30 -5.73
C VAL A 170 -12.49 -10.21 -4.40
N ARG A 171 -11.25 -10.70 -4.35
CA ARG A 171 -10.40 -10.63 -3.16
C ARG A 171 -10.02 -9.19 -2.82
N SER A 172 -9.71 -8.37 -3.83
CA SER A 172 -9.44 -6.95 -3.63
C SER A 172 -10.65 -6.19 -3.09
N GLN A 173 -11.86 -6.46 -3.60
CA GLN A 173 -13.08 -5.85 -3.06
C GLN A 173 -13.36 -6.27 -1.62
N ALA A 174 -13.06 -7.52 -1.26
CA ALA A 174 -13.20 -7.98 0.11
C ALA A 174 -12.25 -7.23 1.07
N LEU A 175 -11.03 -6.95 0.61
CA LEU A 175 -10.04 -6.19 1.38
C LEU A 175 -10.47 -4.73 1.60
N VAL A 176 -11.05 -4.10 0.57
CA VAL A 176 -11.58 -2.72 0.67
C VAL A 176 -12.80 -2.64 1.58
N LYS A 177 -13.68 -3.64 1.57
CA LYS A 177 -14.88 -3.69 2.41
C LYS A 177 -14.59 -4.03 3.87
N HIS A 178 -13.47 -4.71 4.13
CA HIS A 178 -13.07 -5.20 5.45
C HIS A 178 -11.61 -4.81 5.74
N PRO A 179 -11.33 -3.53 6.06
CA PRO A 179 -9.98 -3.03 6.31
C PRO A 179 -9.26 -3.78 7.44
N GLU A 180 -10.00 -4.33 8.41
CA GLU A 180 -9.46 -5.17 9.48
C GLU A 180 -8.66 -6.36 8.94
N ARG A 181 -8.97 -6.87 7.74
CA ARG A 181 -8.26 -7.99 7.12
C ARG A 181 -6.86 -7.64 6.61
N ILE A 182 -6.54 -6.36 6.47
CA ILE A 182 -5.21 -5.90 6.07
C ILE A 182 -4.17 -6.35 7.12
N SER A 183 -4.54 -6.32 8.40
CA SER A 183 -3.67 -6.79 9.50
C SER A 183 -3.29 -8.28 9.41
N GLY A 184 -4.17 -9.13 8.88
CA GLY A 184 -3.92 -10.57 8.69
C GLY A 184 -3.35 -10.95 7.33
N LEU A 185 -3.23 -9.98 6.42
CA LEU A 185 -2.82 -10.23 5.03
C LEU A 185 -1.38 -10.73 4.96
N GLN A 186 -0.50 -10.24 5.85
CA GLN A 186 0.89 -10.68 5.91
C GLN A 186 0.99 -12.20 6.15
N ASP A 187 0.23 -12.72 7.11
CA ASP A 187 0.20 -14.15 7.44
C ASP A 187 -0.45 -14.99 6.34
N GLU A 188 -1.42 -14.43 5.63
CA GLU A 188 -2.03 -15.06 4.44
C GLU A 188 -1.00 -15.17 3.31
N VAL A 189 -0.35 -14.07 2.94
CA VAL A 189 0.70 -14.02 1.91
C VAL A 189 1.85 -14.98 2.24
N ALA A 190 2.33 -14.98 3.48
CA ALA A 190 3.41 -15.88 3.90
C ALA A 190 3.01 -17.36 3.75
N ARG A 191 1.77 -17.71 4.13
CA ARG A 191 1.25 -19.08 3.96
C ARG A 191 1.06 -19.46 2.49
N ASP A 192 0.55 -18.55 1.66
CA ASP A 192 0.33 -18.78 0.23
C ASP A 192 1.64 -18.98 -0.52
N VAL A 193 2.64 -18.12 -0.25
CA VAL A 193 3.99 -18.26 -0.81
C VAL A 193 4.64 -19.55 -0.35
N GLY A 194 4.54 -19.89 0.94
CA GLY A 194 5.08 -21.14 1.49
C GLY A 194 4.48 -22.38 0.82
N ARG A 195 3.14 -22.41 0.67
CA ARG A 195 2.43 -23.50 -0.02
C ARG A 195 2.77 -23.57 -1.50
N GLY A 196 2.79 -22.43 -2.20
CA GLY A 196 3.10 -22.39 -3.62
C GLY A 196 4.54 -22.81 -3.93
N THR A 197 5.49 -22.41 -3.08
CA THR A 197 6.89 -22.83 -3.19
C THR A 197 7.05 -24.33 -2.92
N LEU A 198 6.33 -24.87 -1.93
CA LEU A 198 6.34 -26.31 -1.64
C LEU A 198 5.76 -27.12 -2.82
N ASP A 199 4.63 -26.69 -3.38
CA ASP A 199 4.03 -27.35 -4.53
C ASP A 199 4.95 -27.29 -5.76
N LEU A 200 5.58 -26.13 -6.00
CA LEU A 200 6.58 -25.98 -7.05
C LEU A 200 7.78 -26.92 -6.84
N ALA A 201 8.28 -27.06 -5.62
CA ALA A 201 9.40 -27.94 -5.31
C ALA A 201 9.06 -29.41 -5.58
N VAL A 202 7.89 -29.88 -5.12
CA VAL A 202 7.42 -31.25 -5.35
C VAL A 202 7.21 -31.51 -6.84
N ARG A 203 6.54 -30.59 -7.53
CA ARG A 203 6.27 -30.69 -8.96
C ARG A 203 7.56 -30.65 -9.80
N SER A 204 8.53 -29.84 -9.40
CA SER A 204 9.86 -29.78 -10.02
C SER A 204 10.64 -31.08 -9.85
N CYS A 205 10.62 -31.70 -8.66
CA CYS A 205 11.22 -33.02 -8.43
C CYS A 205 10.63 -34.09 -9.35
N ALA A 206 9.30 -34.15 -9.46
CA ALA A 206 8.65 -35.07 -10.39
C ALA A 206 9.01 -34.76 -11.85
N ALA A 207 9.02 -33.48 -12.22
CA ALA A 207 9.34 -33.02 -13.56
C ALA A 207 10.76 -33.40 -13.99
N VAL A 208 11.78 -33.20 -13.15
CA VAL A 208 13.16 -33.56 -13.49
C VAL A 208 13.37 -35.07 -13.58
N VAL A 209 12.74 -35.86 -12.70
CA VAL A 209 12.83 -37.32 -12.72
C VAL A 209 12.19 -37.89 -13.98
N VAL A 210 10.97 -37.45 -14.30
CA VAL A 210 10.25 -37.89 -15.50
C VAL A 210 10.96 -37.40 -16.77
N GLY A 211 11.38 -36.14 -16.82
CA GLY A 211 12.07 -35.56 -17.97
C GLY A 211 13.41 -36.25 -18.26
N ALA A 212 14.28 -36.38 -17.25
CA ALA A 212 15.57 -37.06 -17.41
C ALA A 212 15.41 -38.57 -17.64
N GLY A 213 14.46 -39.22 -16.95
CA GLY A 213 14.19 -40.64 -17.12
C GLY A 213 13.66 -40.99 -18.51
N THR A 214 12.71 -40.22 -19.03
CA THR A 214 12.15 -40.41 -20.39
C THR A 214 13.20 -40.16 -21.46
N LEU A 215 13.97 -39.07 -21.37
CA LEU A 215 15.05 -38.81 -22.33
C LEU A 215 16.16 -39.87 -22.25
N GLY A 216 16.52 -40.29 -21.04
CA GLY A 216 17.45 -41.40 -20.80
C GLY A 216 16.96 -42.72 -21.41
N LEU A 217 15.66 -43.00 -21.35
CA LEU A 217 15.04 -44.16 -21.98
C LEU A 217 15.09 -44.06 -23.51
N VAL A 218 14.77 -42.90 -24.08
CA VAL A 218 14.79 -42.67 -25.54
C VAL A 218 16.20 -42.83 -26.10
N VAL A 219 17.19 -42.21 -25.46
CA VAL A 219 18.58 -42.21 -25.94
C VAL A 219 19.26 -43.55 -25.75
N TYR A 220 19.11 -44.18 -24.58
CA TYR A 220 19.86 -45.40 -24.26
C TYR A 220 19.07 -46.69 -24.46
N ARG A 221 17.74 -46.61 -24.63
CA ARG A 221 16.81 -47.74 -24.81
C ARG A 221 16.96 -48.83 -23.75
N ARG A 222 17.37 -48.46 -22.53
CA ARG A 222 17.64 -49.38 -21.42
C ARG A 222 17.03 -48.84 -20.11
N PRO A 223 16.15 -49.60 -19.43
CA PRO A 223 15.44 -49.10 -18.25
C PRO A 223 16.38 -48.75 -17.09
N ARG A 224 17.45 -49.53 -16.89
CA ARG A 224 18.46 -49.23 -15.85
C ARG A 224 19.13 -47.87 -16.03
N ARG A 225 19.37 -47.45 -17.29
CA ARG A 225 19.99 -46.14 -17.58
C ARG A 225 18.99 -45.00 -17.46
N ALA A 226 17.72 -45.24 -17.77
CA ALA A 226 16.64 -44.29 -17.52
C ALA A 226 16.46 -44.01 -16.02
N VAL A 227 16.43 -45.05 -15.19
CA VAL A 227 16.36 -44.91 -13.72
C VAL A 227 17.58 -44.17 -13.18
N ALA A 228 18.79 -44.51 -13.64
CA ALA A 228 20.01 -43.80 -13.25
C ALA A 228 19.98 -42.32 -13.65
N ALA A 229 19.45 -41.98 -14.84
CA ALA A 229 19.31 -40.60 -15.30
C ALA A 229 18.31 -39.81 -14.44
N GLY A 230 17.14 -40.39 -14.14
CA GLY A 230 16.15 -39.77 -13.25
C GLY A 230 16.68 -39.59 -11.82
N GLY A 231 17.36 -40.60 -11.27
CA GLY A 231 17.98 -40.52 -9.94
C GLY A 231 19.07 -39.47 -9.85
N LEU A 232 19.93 -39.36 -10.88
CA LEU A 232 20.96 -38.33 -10.94
C LEU A 232 20.34 -36.92 -11.07
N ALA A 233 19.29 -36.76 -11.86
CA ALA A 233 18.57 -35.48 -11.97
C ALA A 233 18.00 -35.03 -10.62
N LEU A 234 17.36 -35.95 -9.90
CA LEU A 234 16.84 -35.69 -8.56
C LEU A 234 17.95 -35.33 -7.58
N ALA A 235 19.05 -36.08 -7.56
CA ALA A 235 20.19 -35.80 -6.70
C ALA A 235 20.78 -34.41 -6.96
N LEU A 236 20.91 -34.02 -8.23
CA LEU A 236 21.38 -32.69 -8.62
C LEU A 236 20.41 -31.59 -8.16
N LEU A 237 19.10 -31.77 -8.35
CA LEU A 237 18.10 -30.79 -7.91
C LEU A 237 18.06 -30.65 -6.39
N VAL A 238 18.07 -31.78 -5.65
CA VAL A 238 18.11 -31.78 -4.17
C VAL A 238 19.38 -31.12 -3.66
N THR A 239 20.52 -31.41 -4.27
CA THR A 239 21.80 -30.74 -3.92
C THR A 239 21.71 -29.24 -4.17
N SER A 240 21.12 -28.82 -5.30
CA SER A 240 20.94 -27.41 -5.63
C SER A 240 20.01 -26.70 -4.64
N GLY A 241 18.91 -27.35 -4.24
CA GLY A 241 17.99 -26.86 -3.21
C GLY A 241 18.63 -26.79 -1.83
N ALA A 242 19.43 -27.80 -1.46
CA ALA A 242 20.20 -27.78 -0.21
C ALA A 242 21.21 -26.63 -0.18
N THR A 243 21.91 -26.35 -1.30
CA THR A 243 22.78 -25.19 -1.43
C THR A 243 22.00 -23.87 -1.34
N ALA A 244 20.81 -23.80 -1.95
CA ALA A 244 19.95 -22.62 -1.85
C ALA A 244 19.53 -22.34 -0.40
N LEU A 245 19.15 -23.38 0.35
CA LEU A 245 18.83 -23.28 1.78
C LEU A 245 20.04 -22.90 2.62
N ALA A 246 21.22 -23.48 2.33
CA ALA A 246 22.46 -23.19 3.05
C ALA A 246 22.98 -21.77 2.80
N THR A 247 22.66 -21.17 1.65
CA THR A 247 23.05 -19.82 1.26
C THR A 247 21.92 -18.81 1.38
N TRP A 248 20.82 -19.18 2.04
CA TRP A 248 19.63 -18.35 2.17
C TRP A 248 19.92 -17.06 2.94
N ARG A 249 19.52 -15.93 2.34
CA ARG A 249 19.70 -14.58 2.87
C ARG A 249 18.32 -13.92 3.06
N PRO A 250 17.73 -14.01 4.26
CA PRO A 250 16.41 -13.43 4.51
C PRO A 250 16.39 -11.90 4.35
N GLY A 251 17.52 -11.23 4.61
CA GLY A 251 17.65 -9.78 4.44
C GLY A 251 17.62 -9.29 2.98
N ALA A 252 17.69 -10.18 1.99
CA ALA A 252 17.67 -9.79 0.58
C ALA A 252 16.36 -9.07 0.16
N VAL A 253 15.27 -9.29 0.90
CA VAL A 253 13.98 -8.60 0.72
C VAL A 253 14.11 -7.08 0.95
N LEU A 254 15.11 -6.65 1.72
CA LEU A 254 15.35 -5.24 2.04
C LEU A 254 16.22 -4.53 0.99
N GLU A 255 16.80 -5.27 0.04
CA GLU A 255 17.73 -4.74 -0.97
C GLU A 255 17.38 -5.20 -2.40
N PRO A 256 16.13 -5.02 -2.86
CA PRO A 256 15.75 -5.40 -4.21
C PRO A 256 16.42 -4.51 -5.27
N ARG A 257 16.84 -5.13 -6.38
CA ARG A 257 17.20 -4.40 -7.60
C ARG A 257 15.96 -4.25 -8.48
N PHE A 258 15.56 -3.01 -8.71
CA PHE A 258 14.41 -2.68 -9.56
C PHE A 258 14.81 -2.50 -11.03
N SER A 259 13.87 -2.75 -11.92
CA SER A 259 14.02 -2.55 -13.36
C SER A 259 12.71 -2.04 -13.98
N GLY A 260 12.79 -1.43 -15.16
CA GLY A 260 11.61 -0.89 -15.86
C GLY A 260 11.04 0.35 -15.18
N LEU A 261 9.72 0.52 -15.22
CA LEU A 261 9.00 1.61 -14.56
C LEU A 261 9.08 1.50 -13.02
N LEU A 262 9.35 0.30 -12.49
CA LEU A 262 9.59 0.10 -11.06
C LEU A 262 10.91 0.70 -10.56
N THR A 263 11.79 1.18 -11.44
CA THR A 263 13.01 1.91 -11.00
C THR A 263 12.66 3.19 -10.23
N SER A 264 11.48 3.75 -10.47
CA SER A 264 10.92 4.89 -9.72
C SER A 264 10.00 4.46 -8.56
N ALA A 265 9.80 3.16 -8.33
CA ALA A 265 8.96 2.66 -7.24
C ALA A 265 9.52 2.95 -5.83
N PRO A 266 10.85 2.99 -5.57
CA PRO A 266 11.36 3.33 -4.24
C PRO A 266 10.93 4.72 -3.73
N SER A 267 10.57 5.64 -4.63
CA SER A 267 10.01 6.96 -4.28
C SER A 267 8.49 6.99 -4.07
N VAL A 268 7.79 5.87 -4.33
CA VAL A 268 6.32 5.75 -4.23
C VAL A 268 5.90 4.73 -3.17
N VAL A 269 6.75 3.74 -2.94
CA VAL A 269 6.59 2.72 -1.89
C VAL A 269 7.86 2.81 -1.08
N GLY A 270 7.79 3.47 0.08
CA GLY A 270 8.92 3.64 0.99
C GLY A 270 9.70 2.34 1.19
N ASP A 271 11.02 2.46 1.17
CA ASP A 271 11.96 1.34 1.21
C ASP A 271 11.70 0.46 2.46
N ALA A 272 11.80 -0.87 2.37
CA ALA A 272 11.56 -1.76 3.52
C ALA A 272 12.61 -1.63 4.65
N ARG A 273 13.65 -0.82 4.43
CA ARG A 273 14.55 -0.31 5.47
C ARG A 273 13.92 0.77 6.35
N SER A 274 12.80 1.37 5.94
CA SER A 274 12.02 2.29 6.78
C SER A 274 11.59 1.58 8.06
N ILE A 275 11.11 0.34 7.98
CA ILE A 275 10.56 -0.43 9.12
C ILE A 275 11.59 -0.71 10.23
N VAL A 276 12.89 -0.84 9.90
CA VAL A 276 13.96 -1.10 10.89
C VAL A 276 14.66 0.20 11.31
N SER A 277 14.76 1.20 10.41
CA SER A 277 15.24 2.55 10.76
C SER A 277 14.25 3.32 11.63
N GLU A 278 12.96 2.97 11.56
CA GLU A 278 11.88 3.53 12.37
C GLU A 278 12.10 3.28 13.86
N PHE A 279 12.77 2.22 14.30
CA PHE A 279 12.99 1.97 15.73
C PHE A 279 14.08 2.88 16.34
N ASP A 280 15.16 3.16 15.60
CA ASP A 280 16.21 4.11 16.01
C ASP A 280 15.73 5.56 15.87
N VAL A 281 14.92 5.86 14.85
CA VAL A 281 14.20 7.14 14.75
C VAL A 281 13.23 7.29 15.92
N TYR A 282 12.45 6.26 16.26
CA TYR A 282 11.49 6.28 17.39
C TYR A 282 12.19 6.45 18.76
N GLN A 283 13.37 5.83 18.96
CA GLN A 283 14.20 6.03 20.15
C GLN A 283 14.78 7.46 20.21
N GLN A 284 15.21 8.02 19.07
CA GLN A 284 15.65 9.41 18.99
C GLN A 284 14.49 10.40 19.17
N GLU A 285 13.28 10.09 18.66
CA GLU A 285 12.05 10.87 18.83
C GLU A 285 11.62 10.93 20.32
N LEU A 286 11.75 9.84 21.08
CA LEU A 286 11.47 9.82 22.52
C LEU A 286 12.48 10.66 23.33
N ALA A 287 13.77 10.61 22.97
CA ALA A 287 14.79 11.46 23.60
C ALA A 287 14.61 12.95 23.24
N ARG A 288 14.15 13.25 22.02
CA ARG A 288 13.82 14.60 21.53
C ARG A 288 12.60 15.20 22.24
N LEU A 289 11.55 14.42 22.45
CA LEU A 289 10.37 14.84 23.21
C LEU A 289 10.74 15.32 24.62
N VAL A 290 11.55 14.56 25.35
CA VAL A 290 11.96 14.92 26.73
C VAL A 290 12.90 16.14 26.76
N THR A 291 13.77 16.29 25.75
CA THR A 291 14.74 17.39 25.69
C THR A 291 14.10 18.70 25.20
N ASN A 292 13.14 18.63 24.27
CA ASN A 292 12.43 19.81 23.77
C ASN A 292 11.40 20.31 24.80
N VAL A 293 10.75 19.41 25.55
CA VAL A 293 9.88 19.74 26.69
C VAL A 293 10.62 20.57 27.75
N THR A 294 11.86 20.20 28.08
CA THR A 294 12.67 20.93 29.06
C THR A 294 13.18 22.27 28.52
N LYS A 295 13.52 22.36 27.23
CA LYS A 295 13.92 23.63 26.59
C LYS A 295 12.76 24.61 26.37
N LEU A 296 11.55 24.13 26.10
CA LEU A 296 10.32 24.93 26.03
C LEU A 296 10.04 25.64 27.37
N TYR A 297 10.27 24.95 28.49
CA TYR A 297 10.17 25.52 29.84
C TYR A 297 11.20 26.65 30.07
N ASP A 298 12.46 26.42 29.69
CA ASP A 298 13.51 27.44 29.84
C ASP A 298 13.27 28.66 28.94
N ALA A 299 12.86 28.45 27.68
CA ALA A 299 12.56 29.53 26.73
C ALA A 299 11.37 30.38 27.18
N THR A 300 10.26 29.76 27.59
CA THR A 300 9.06 30.50 28.04
C THR A 300 9.28 31.30 29.33
N SER A 301 10.16 30.82 30.22
CA SER A 301 10.46 31.48 31.49
C SER A 301 11.22 32.82 31.34
N THR A 302 11.83 33.07 30.18
CA THR A 302 12.69 34.24 29.93
C THR A 302 12.08 35.28 28.97
N LEU A 303 10.86 35.04 28.45
CA LEU A 303 10.21 35.93 27.47
C LEU A 303 9.75 37.26 28.12
N PRO A 304 10.30 38.44 27.74
CA PRO A 304 10.16 39.67 28.53
C PRO A 304 8.83 40.45 28.41
N ALA A 305 7.87 40.06 27.55
CA ALA A 305 6.90 41.04 27.01
C ALA A 305 5.40 40.83 27.35
N TYR A 306 4.95 39.62 27.70
CA TYR A 306 3.55 39.34 28.08
C TYR A 306 3.53 38.18 29.07
N ARG A 307 2.81 38.30 30.19
CA ARG A 307 2.59 37.21 31.14
C ARG A 307 1.09 36.88 31.13
N PRO A 308 0.70 35.72 30.58
CA PRO A 308 -0.68 35.28 30.64
C PRO A 308 -1.17 35.22 32.09
N ASP A 309 -2.32 35.82 32.37
CA ASP A 309 -3.00 35.74 33.67
C ASP A 309 -4.22 34.81 33.58
N ALA A 310 -5.00 34.72 34.66
CA ALA A 310 -6.20 33.87 34.72
C ALA A 310 -7.31 34.30 33.73
N SER A 311 -7.29 35.54 33.24
CA SER A 311 -8.21 36.07 32.23
C SER A 311 -7.77 35.77 30.80
N THR A 312 -6.65 35.08 30.59
CA THR A 312 -6.20 34.68 29.26
C THR A 312 -6.78 33.33 28.86
N LEU A 313 -7.36 33.26 27.65
CA LEU A 313 -7.76 32.04 26.97
C LEU A 313 -6.66 31.65 25.96
N ARG A 314 -6.29 30.38 25.92
CA ARG A 314 -5.17 29.88 25.12
C ARG A 314 -5.68 28.94 24.03
N VAL A 315 -5.47 29.34 22.77
CA VAL A 315 -5.83 28.54 21.60
C VAL A 315 -4.55 27.96 20.99
N LEU A 316 -4.46 26.65 20.86
CA LEU A 316 -3.40 26.01 20.10
C LEU A 316 -3.82 25.92 18.63
N HIS A 317 -3.09 26.57 17.74
CA HIS A 317 -3.29 26.48 16.28
C HIS A 317 -2.28 25.47 15.71
N VAL A 318 -2.80 24.44 15.06
CA VAL A 318 -2.05 23.42 14.33
C VAL A 318 -2.58 23.27 12.92
N SER A 319 -1.77 22.72 12.02
CA SER A 319 -2.17 22.48 10.63
C SER A 319 -1.24 21.49 9.97
N ASP A 320 -1.68 20.92 8.83
CA ASP A 320 -0.85 20.22 7.86
C ASP A 320 -0.02 19.09 8.54
N ILE A 321 -0.70 18.27 9.36
CA ILE A 321 -0.08 17.19 10.16
C ILE A 321 0.42 16.04 9.27
N HIS A 322 -0.24 15.79 8.13
CA HIS A 322 0.22 14.84 7.10
C HIS A 322 0.68 13.47 7.64
N LEU A 323 -0.16 12.84 8.47
CA LEU A 323 0.09 11.51 9.04
C LEU A 323 1.39 11.37 9.85
N ASN A 324 1.94 12.45 10.42
CA ASN A 324 3.10 12.33 11.32
C ASN A 324 2.66 11.91 12.74
N PRO A 325 2.98 10.67 13.21
CA PRO A 325 2.53 10.21 14.54
C PRO A 325 3.19 10.95 15.70
N ALA A 326 4.35 11.58 15.48
CA ALA A 326 5.02 12.38 16.52
C ALA A 326 4.23 13.64 16.88
N SER A 327 3.46 14.19 15.93
CA SER A 327 2.67 15.40 16.13
C SER A 327 1.68 15.26 17.27
N TRP A 328 1.04 14.09 17.47
CA TRP A 328 0.09 13.92 18.58
C TRP A 328 0.75 14.00 19.95
N LYS A 329 1.98 13.52 20.09
CA LYS A 329 2.74 13.65 21.35
C LYS A 329 3.17 15.10 21.58
N ILE A 330 3.56 15.80 20.52
CA ILE A 330 3.92 17.22 20.57
C ILE A 330 2.69 18.05 20.97
N VAL A 331 1.55 17.84 20.31
CA VAL A 331 0.29 18.52 20.62
C VAL A 331 -0.15 18.24 22.04
N ALA A 332 -0.16 16.99 22.49
CA ALA A 332 -0.50 16.66 23.88
C ALA A 332 0.43 17.37 24.90
N SER A 333 1.74 17.42 24.60
CA SER A 333 2.70 18.14 25.44
C SER A 333 2.42 19.64 25.47
N LEU A 334 2.11 20.26 24.32
CA LEU A 334 1.78 21.68 24.26
C LEU A 334 0.47 21.98 25.02
N VAL A 335 -0.52 21.10 24.89
CA VAL A 335 -1.79 21.20 25.63
C VAL A 335 -1.56 21.22 27.13
N GLU A 336 -0.78 20.26 27.64
CA GLU A 336 -0.46 20.17 29.06
C GLU A 336 0.37 21.37 29.54
N GLN A 337 1.44 21.71 28.84
CA GLN A 337 2.41 22.71 29.27
C GLN A 337 1.87 24.14 29.24
N TYR A 338 1.15 24.49 28.17
CA TYR A 338 0.58 25.81 28.04
C TYR A 338 -0.80 25.92 28.69
N ALA A 339 -1.37 24.82 29.21
CA ALA A 339 -2.74 24.77 29.69
C ALA A 339 -3.71 25.30 28.63
N ILE A 340 -3.67 24.69 27.44
CA ILE A 340 -4.47 25.06 26.28
C ILE A 340 -5.96 24.83 26.57
N ASP A 341 -6.80 25.83 26.28
CA ASP A 341 -8.25 25.75 26.47
C ASP A 341 -8.96 25.08 25.28
N VAL A 342 -8.43 25.23 24.05
CA VAL A 342 -8.98 24.65 22.81
C VAL A 342 -7.91 24.50 21.74
N ILE A 343 -7.97 23.41 20.98
CA ILE A 343 -7.11 23.15 19.81
C ILE A 343 -7.89 23.51 18.55
N VAL A 344 -7.28 24.24 17.62
CA VAL A 344 -7.83 24.54 16.31
C VAL A 344 -6.89 24.00 15.24
N ASP A 345 -7.38 23.03 14.48
CA ASP A 345 -6.69 22.40 13.37
C ASP A 345 -7.26 22.91 12.04
N THR A 346 -6.40 23.56 11.24
CA THR A 346 -6.76 24.10 9.93
C THR A 346 -6.70 23.08 8.78
N GLY A 347 -6.56 21.79 9.06
CA GLY A 347 -6.75 20.71 8.09
C GLY A 347 -5.44 20.17 7.51
N ASP A 348 -5.57 19.28 6.52
CA ASP A 348 -4.50 18.45 5.96
C ASP A 348 -3.85 17.54 7.01
N THR A 349 -4.71 16.86 7.77
CA THR A 349 -4.30 15.79 8.69
C THR A 349 -3.87 14.52 7.95
N MET A 350 -4.47 14.29 6.77
CA MET A 350 -4.27 13.11 5.94
C MET A 350 -3.35 13.38 4.76
N ASP A 351 -2.82 12.30 4.17
CA ASP A 351 -2.07 12.38 2.92
C ASP A 351 -2.93 12.04 1.70
N HIS A 352 -3.77 11.01 1.80
CA HIS A 352 -4.63 10.57 0.70
C HIS A 352 -6.13 10.69 1.00
N GLY A 353 -6.50 10.99 2.24
CA GLY A 353 -7.90 11.09 2.69
C GLY A 353 -8.67 9.76 2.61
N SER A 354 -7.98 8.64 2.62
CA SER A 354 -8.55 7.30 2.54
C SER A 354 -9.11 6.84 3.89
N ALA A 355 -10.07 5.91 3.87
CA ALA A 355 -10.63 5.36 5.11
C ALA A 355 -9.60 4.57 5.94
N ALA A 356 -8.55 4.03 5.31
CA ALA A 356 -7.50 3.27 5.98
C ALA A 356 -6.58 4.18 6.82
N GLU A 357 -6.44 5.46 6.44
CA GLU A 357 -5.63 6.43 7.17
C GLU A 357 -6.33 6.94 8.44
N ASN A 358 -7.67 6.86 8.52
CA ASN A 358 -8.46 7.52 9.56
C ASN A 358 -8.09 7.12 11.01
N GLY A 359 -7.62 5.89 11.24
CA GLY A 359 -7.18 5.46 12.59
C GLY A 359 -6.02 6.30 13.15
N PHE A 360 -5.30 7.04 12.28
CA PHE A 360 -4.32 8.03 12.69
C PHE A 360 -4.88 9.11 13.62
N LEU A 361 -6.18 9.44 13.50
CA LEU A 361 -6.84 10.51 14.27
C LEU A 361 -7.33 10.06 15.65
N ASP A 362 -7.28 8.76 15.98
CA ASP A 362 -7.78 8.23 17.24
C ASP A 362 -7.21 8.94 18.50
N PRO A 363 -5.93 9.36 18.53
CA PRO A 363 -5.38 10.11 19.67
C PRO A 363 -6.08 11.44 19.97
N VAL A 364 -6.83 12.02 19.02
CA VAL A 364 -7.52 13.31 19.19
C VAL A 364 -8.48 13.30 20.39
N GLU A 365 -9.16 12.17 20.67
CA GLU A 365 -10.07 12.04 21.82
C GLU A 365 -9.38 12.14 23.19
N HIS A 366 -8.04 12.13 23.22
CA HIS A 366 -7.23 12.00 24.43
C HIS A 366 -6.19 13.12 24.61
N LEU A 367 -6.27 14.19 23.81
CA LEU A 367 -5.32 15.31 23.87
C LEU A 367 -5.50 16.21 25.11
N GLY A 368 -6.65 16.12 25.80
CA GLY A 368 -6.91 16.86 27.04
C GLY A 368 -7.55 18.25 26.85
N ALA A 369 -7.84 18.65 25.61
CA ALA A 369 -8.60 19.86 25.28
C ALA A 369 -9.54 19.60 24.08
N PRO A 370 -10.67 20.31 23.97
CA PRO A 370 -11.58 20.20 22.83
C PRO A 370 -10.88 20.50 21.49
N TYR A 371 -11.27 19.77 20.45
CA TYR A 371 -10.63 19.82 19.14
C TYR A 371 -11.56 20.41 18.08
N VAL A 372 -11.22 21.58 17.55
CA VAL A 372 -11.94 22.25 16.47
C VAL A 372 -11.19 21.99 15.16
N TRP A 373 -11.90 21.55 14.11
CA TRP A 373 -11.24 21.11 12.88
C TRP A 373 -11.99 21.57 11.63
N VAL A 374 -11.24 21.95 10.58
CA VAL A 374 -11.75 22.10 9.21
C VAL A 374 -11.07 21.12 8.27
N ARG A 375 -11.80 20.70 7.24
CA ARG A 375 -11.26 19.81 6.21
C ARG A 375 -10.27 20.54 5.31
N GLY A 376 -9.07 20.00 5.14
CA GLY A 376 -8.11 20.44 4.11
C GLY A 376 -8.35 19.82 2.73
N ASN A 377 -7.46 20.06 1.78
CA ASN A 377 -7.57 19.49 0.43
C ASN A 377 -7.06 18.04 0.31
N HIS A 378 -6.32 17.54 1.30
CA HIS A 378 -5.95 16.14 1.42
C HIS A 378 -6.93 15.32 2.28
N ASP A 379 -7.76 16.00 3.07
CA ASP A 379 -8.77 15.36 3.91
C ASP A 379 -10.07 15.12 3.12
N SER A 380 -10.60 13.91 3.16
CA SER A 380 -11.82 13.56 2.44
C SER A 380 -13.09 13.79 3.27
N ARG A 381 -14.26 13.76 2.61
CA ARG A 381 -15.56 13.65 3.30
C ARG A 381 -15.67 12.37 4.15
N THR A 382 -14.87 11.34 3.88
CA THR A 382 -14.82 10.14 4.70
C THR A 382 -14.02 10.38 5.98
N THR A 383 -12.93 11.13 5.91
CA THR A 383 -12.16 11.60 7.07
C THR A 383 -12.99 12.53 7.94
N GLN A 384 -13.67 13.52 7.34
CA GLN A 384 -14.57 14.42 8.06
C GLN A 384 -15.64 13.65 8.87
N ARG A 385 -16.34 12.70 8.22
CA ARG A 385 -17.34 11.86 8.91
C ARG A 385 -16.73 11.03 10.05
N TYR A 386 -15.45 10.69 9.97
CA TYR A 386 -14.74 9.97 11.03
C TYR A 386 -14.59 10.84 12.28
N LEU A 387 -14.10 12.08 12.11
CA LEU A 387 -13.97 13.08 13.19
C LEU A 387 -15.32 13.48 13.79
N GLU A 388 -16.37 13.61 12.97
CA GLU A 388 -17.73 13.95 13.44
C GLU A 388 -18.30 12.95 14.46
N ARG A 389 -17.75 11.73 14.55
CA ARG A 389 -18.18 10.70 15.51
C ARG A 389 -17.35 10.67 16.80
N MET A 390 -16.25 11.41 16.86
CA MET A 390 -15.36 11.43 18.01
C MET A 390 -15.93 12.33 19.11
N ARG A 391 -15.62 11.99 20.36
CA ARG A 391 -15.98 12.83 21.51
C ARG A 391 -15.09 14.06 21.55
N ASP A 392 -15.69 15.19 21.92
CA ASP A 392 -15.00 16.49 22.09
C ASP A 392 -14.32 17.02 20.81
N VAL A 393 -14.78 16.55 19.65
CA VAL A 393 -14.36 17.01 18.32
C VAL A 393 -15.48 17.81 17.66
N HIS A 394 -15.13 18.98 17.14
CA HIS A 394 -16.02 19.95 16.53
C HIS A 394 -15.58 20.25 15.10
N VAL A 395 -16.15 19.50 14.15
CA VAL A 395 -15.96 19.76 12.72
C VAL A 395 -16.73 21.02 12.31
N LEU A 396 -16.00 21.99 11.79
CA LEU A 396 -16.53 23.21 11.19
C LEU A 396 -16.70 23.01 9.70
N ASP A 397 -17.93 23.22 9.22
CA ASP A 397 -18.22 23.17 7.80
C ASP A 397 -19.43 24.04 7.48
N GLU A 398 -19.50 24.48 6.22
CA GLU A 398 -20.63 25.24 5.66
C GLU A 398 -21.01 26.50 6.48
N GLY A 399 -20.05 27.09 7.20
CA GLY A 399 -20.25 28.31 8.00
C GLY A 399 -21.04 28.11 9.28
N ARG A 400 -21.35 26.86 9.67
CA ARG A 400 -22.04 26.58 10.93
C ARG A 400 -21.17 26.99 12.11
N ALA A 401 -21.69 27.90 12.94
CA ALA A 401 -21.00 28.38 14.12
C ALA A 401 -21.14 27.41 15.31
N VAL A 402 -20.07 27.22 16.06
CA VAL A 402 -20.02 26.45 17.32
C VAL A 402 -19.26 27.24 18.38
N THR A 403 -19.64 27.11 19.63
CA THR A 403 -18.92 27.74 20.75
C THR A 403 -18.19 26.67 21.55
N VAL A 404 -16.88 26.81 21.66
CA VAL A 404 -15.98 25.84 22.31
C VAL A 404 -15.04 26.63 23.22
N ALA A 405 -14.90 26.19 24.47
CA ALA A 405 -14.12 26.87 25.51
C ALA A 405 -14.47 28.37 25.73
N GLY A 406 -15.64 28.83 25.29
CA GLY A 406 -16.06 30.24 25.39
C GLY A 406 -15.67 31.12 24.20
N VAL A 407 -15.12 30.53 23.13
CA VAL A 407 -14.84 31.16 21.83
C VAL A 407 -15.81 30.62 20.78
N ARG A 408 -16.39 31.49 19.96
CA ARG A 408 -17.29 31.12 18.87
C ARG A 408 -16.52 31.01 17.55
N PHE A 409 -16.50 29.81 17.01
CA PHE A 409 -15.84 29.47 15.75
C PHE A 409 -16.86 29.24 14.64
N ALA A 410 -16.50 29.55 13.41
CA ALA A 410 -17.20 29.07 12.22
C ALA A 410 -16.19 28.86 11.09
N GLY A 411 -16.45 27.88 10.22
CA GLY A 411 -15.51 27.54 9.17
C GLY A 411 -16.15 26.84 8.00
N THR A 412 -15.35 26.60 6.97
CA THR A 412 -15.74 25.79 5.81
C THR A 412 -14.58 24.88 5.45
N GLY A 413 -14.88 23.61 5.19
CA GLY A 413 -13.89 22.69 4.64
C GLY A 413 -13.49 23.11 3.22
N ASP A 414 -12.26 22.78 2.83
CA ASP A 414 -11.74 23.04 1.48
C ASP A 414 -12.65 22.34 0.44
N PRO A 415 -13.26 23.08 -0.51
CA PRO A 415 -14.08 22.49 -1.56
C PRO A 415 -13.28 21.65 -2.56
N THR A 416 -11.95 21.80 -2.57
CA THR A 416 -11.04 21.03 -3.40
C THR A 416 -10.57 19.79 -2.64
N PHE A 417 -10.55 18.64 -3.32
CA PHE A 417 -9.99 17.40 -2.79
C PHE A 417 -8.97 16.90 -3.81
N THR A 418 -7.68 17.12 -3.50
CA THR A 418 -6.55 16.89 -4.41
C THR A 418 -5.42 16.11 -3.71
N PRO A 419 -5.70 14.91 -3.18
CA PRO A 419 -4.71 14.11 -2.46
C PRO A 419 -3.51 13.72 -3.33
N ASP A 420 -3.70 13.66 -4.65
CA ASP A 420 -2.70 13.35 -5.67
C ASP A 420 -1.95 14.58 -6.20
N ARG A 421 -2.17 15.77 -5.61
CA ARG A 421 -1.65 17.06 -6.08
C ARG A 421 -2.03 17.37 -7.53
N SER A 422 -3.14 16.80 -8.02
CA SER A 422 -3.73 17.25 -9.28
C SER A 422 -4.12 18.72 -9.17
N THR A 423 -4.03 19.44 -10.29
CA THR A 423 -4.54 20.81 -10.33
C THR A 423 -6.03 20.79 -10.01
N PRO A 424 -6.49 21.49 -8.96
CA PRO A 424 -7.90 21.43 -8.58
C PRO A 424 -8.79 21.85 -9.74
N ALA A 425 -9.89 21.12 -9.97
CA ALA A 425 -10.92 21.58 -10.89
C ALA A 425 -11.51 22.90 -10.35
N GLY A 426 -11.20 24.02 -11.02
CA GLY A 426 -11.60 25.38 -10.62
C GLY A 426 -10.55 26.18 -9.84
N GLY A 427 -9.42 25.59 -9.45
CA GLY A 427 -8.32 26.26 -8.72
C GLY A 427 -8.79 27.14 -7.54
N ASP A 428 -8.14 28.28 -7.33
CA ASP A 428 -8.50 29.24 -6.28
C ASP A 428 -9.95 29.76 -6.37
N ALA A 429 -10.62 29.67 -7.53
CA ALA A 429 -11.99 30.18 -7.65
C ALA A 429 -12.98 29.40 -6.78
N ALA A 430 -12.80 28.08 -6.63
CA ALA A 430 -13.61 27.27 -5.73
C ALA A 430 -13.43 27.72 -4.27
N ASN A 431 -12.19 27.97 -3.87
CA ASN A 431 -11.83 28.44 -2.53
C ASN A 431 -12.36 29.84 -2.24
N ARG A 432 -12.24 30.78 -3.18
CA ARG A 432 -12.85 32.11 -3.05
C ARG A 432 -14.37 32.01 -2.91
N MET A 433 -15.03 31.17 -3.70
CA MET A 433 -16.48 30.99 -3.58
C MET A 433 -16.87 30.39 -2.22
N ALA A 434 -16.09 29.45 -1.68
CA ALA A 434 -16.30 28.94 -0.32
C ALA A 434 -16.12 30.04 0.74
N GLY A 435 -15.07 30.87 0.60
CA GLY A 435 -14.84 32.04 1.45
C GLY A 435 -15.98 33.06 1.40
N ILE A 436 -16.50 33.38 0.21
CA ILE A 436 -17.66 34.29 0.03
C ILE A 436 -18.90 33.75 0.74
N ARG A 437 -19.19 32.44 0.62
CA ARG A 437 -20.31 31.80 1.34
C ARG A 437 -20.12 31.84 2.86
N LEU A 438 -18.91 31.55 3.32
CA LEU A 438 -18.56 31.67 4.73
C LEU A 438 -18.77 33.12 5.22
N ALA A 439 -18.24 34.10 4.51
CA ALA A 439 -18.42 35.52 4.83
C ALA A 439 -19.88 35.97 4.89
N SER A 440 -20.74 35.45 3.99
CA SER A 440 -22.19 35.66 4.08
C SER A 440 -22.75 35.16 5.40
N THR A 441 -22.43 33.91 5.76
CA THR A 441 -22.88 33.28 7.01
C THR A 441 -22.37 34.03 8.25
N LEU A 442 -21.13 34.53 8.21
CA LEU A 442 -20.54 35.34 9.29
C LEU A 442 -21.30 36.67 9.48
N ARG A 443 -21.72 37.33 8.40
CA ARG A 443 -22.55 38.55 8.46
C ARG A 443 -23.95 38.26 9.02
N ASP A 444 -24.53 37.12 8.66
CA ASP A 444 -25.83 36.69 9.20
C ASP A 444 -25.74 36.45 10.71
N GLN A 445 -24.67 35.78 11.17
CA GLN A 445 -24.39 35.56 12.59
C GLN A 445 -24.22 36.88 13.36
N ARG A 446 -23.48 37.85 12.79
CA ARG A 446 -23.34 39.20 13.38
C ARG A 446 -24.69 39.91 13.47
N SER A 447 -25.49 39.86 12.40
CA SER A 447 -26.82 40.51 12.34
C SER A 447 -27.80 39.89 13.33
N ALA A 448 -27.64 38.59 13.63
CA ALA A 448 -28.41 37.87 14.65
C ALA A 448 -27.92 38.14 16.09
N GLY A 449 -26.92 39.00 16.30
CA GLY A 449 -26.37 39.30 17.62
C GLY A 449 -25.46 38.21 18.21
N THR A 450 -25.02 37.26 17.38
CA THR A 450 -24.12 36.16 17.78
C THR A 450 -22.86 36.15 16.91
N PRO A 451 -22.06 37.22 16.91
CA PRO A 451 -20.89 37.33 16.04
C PRO A 451 -19.89 36.21 16.31
N VAL A 452 -19.26 35.72 15.25
CA VAL A 452 -18.18 34.73 15.33
C VAL A 452 -16.88 35.44 15.70
N ASP A 453 -16.12 34.85 16.62
CA ASP A 453 -14.85 35.39 17.10
C ASP A 453 -13.70 35.03 16.14
N ILE A 454 -13.67 33.78 15.70
CA ILE A 454 -12.60 33.22 14.85
C ILE A 454 -13.21 32.44 13.68
N ALA A 455 -12.89 32.86 12.46
CA ALA A 455 -13.13 32.05 11.27
C ALA A 455 -12.00 31.03 11.07
N VAL A 456 -12.32 29.83 10.61
CA VAL A 456 -11.33 28.77 10.35
C VAL A 456 -11.54 28.24 8.93
N VAL A 457 -10.47 28.18 8.16
CA VAL A 457 -10.44 27.61 6.80
C VAL A 457 -9.10 26.94 6.57
N HIS A 458 -8.98 26.06 5.58
CA HIS A 458 -7.67 25.55 5.19
C HIS A 458 -6.95 26.55 4.26
N GLN A 459 -7.67 27.09 3.27
CA GLN A 459 -7.08 27.85 2.17
C GLN A 459 -7.01 29.36 2.41
N PRO A 460 -5.82 29.98 2.22
CA PRO A 460 -5.64 31.43 2.33
C PRO A 460 -6.53 32.26 1.39
N ALA A 461 -6.87 31.73 0.22
CA ALA A 461 -7.79 32.38 -0.71
C ALA A 461 -9.21 32.50 -0.13
N ALA A 462 -9.69 31.48 0.59
CA ALA A 462 -10.99 31.54 1.27
C ALA A 462 -10.94 32.49 2.47
N ALA A 463 -9.84 32.50 3.23
CA ALA A 463 -9.66 33.36 4.39
C ALA A 463 -9.79 34.86 4.04
N ARG A 464 -9.19 35.29 2.92
CA ARG A 464 -9.24 36.69 2.46
C ARG A 464 -10.66 37.20 2.22
N GLU A 465 -11.59 36.33 1.82
CA GLU A 465 -12.98 36.72 1.55
C GLU A 465 -13.78 37.00 2.84
N THR A 466 -13.26 36.58 3.99
CA THR A 466 -13.86 36.82 5.32
C THR A 466 -13.47 38.17 5.95
N ASP A 467 -12.64 38.96 5.26
CA ASP A 467 -12.15 40.24 5.76
C ASP A 467 -13.29 41.21 6.14
N GLY A 468 -13.13 41.87 7.28
CA GLY A 468 -14.12 42.77 7.90
C GLY A 468 -15.33 42.06 8.56
N THR A 469 -15.49 40.75 8.37
CA THR A 469 -16.63 40.00 8.95
C THR A 469 -16.33 39.42 10.32
N VAL A 470 -15.06 39.12 10.61
CA VAL A 470 -14.57 38.55 11.88
C VAL A 470 -13.31 39.26 12.37
N PRO A 471 -13.03 39.28 13.68
CA PRO A 471 -11.76 39.77 14.22
C PRO A 471 -10.52 39.02 13.70
N MET A 472 -10.63 37.69 13.59
CA MET A 472 -9.51 36.82 13.25
C MET A 472 -9.93 35.68 12.31
N VAL A 473 -9.04 35.28 11.41
CA VAL A 473 -9.18 34.09 10.56
C VAL A 473 -7.90 33.25 10.60
N LEU A 474 -8.06 31.95 10.84
CA LEU A 474 -7.00 30.96 10.87
C LEU A 474 -6.99 30.17 9.54
N ALA A 475 -5.80 29.97 8.98
CA ALA A 475 -5.56 29.20 7.75
C ALA A 475 -4.28 28.36 7.81
N GLY A 476 -4.17 27.38 6.91
CA GLY A 476 -2.98 26.51 6.74
C GLY A 476 -2.49 26.50 5.30
N HIS A 477 -2.19 25.30 4.77
CA HIS A 477 -1.93 24.96 3.37
C HIS A 477 -0.52 25.28 2.83
N TYR A 478 0.11 26.37 3.26
CA TYR A 478 1.42 26.78 2.73
C TYR A 478 2.62 26.29 3.53
N HIS A 479 2.41 25.50 4.59
CA HIS A 479 3.46 24.98 5.47
C HIS A 479 4.42 26.07 5.96
N ARG A 480 3.88 27.25 6.31
CA ARG A 480 4.67 28.34 6.87
C ARG A 480 3.80 29.25 7.74
N GLN A 481 4.41 29.72 8.82
CA GLN A 481 3.78 30.72 9.67
C GLN A 481 3.81 32.13 9.04
N GLU A 482 2.67 32.81 9.03
CA GLU A 482 2.56 34.21 8.59
C GLU A 482 1.39 34.89 9.31
N THR A 483 1.62 36.05 9.93
CA THR A 483 0.55 36.90 10.48
C THR A 483 0.45 38.20 9.71
N ARG A 484 -0.77 38.59 9.33
CA ARG A 484 -1.03 39.92 8.76
C ARG A 484 -2.44 40.42 9.05
N THR A 485 -2.60 41.73 9.09
CA THR A 485 -3.93 42.36 9.09
C THR A 485 -4.38 42.61 7.65
N LEU A 486 -5.57 42.13 7.31
CA LEU A 486 -6.17 42.34 6.00
C LEU A 486 -6.76 43.77 5.87
N PRO A 487 -7.03 44.27 4.65
CA PRO A 487 -7.43 45.65 4.42
C PRO A 487 -8.63 46.17 5.23
N LEU A 488 -9.58 45.32 5.59
CA LEU A 488 -10.77 45.68 6.38
C LEU A 488 -10.62 45.33 7.88
N GLY A 489 -9.41 45.01 8.32
CA GLY A 489 -9.05 44.88 9.74
C GLY A 489 -9.15 43.46 10.31
N THR A 490 -9.51 42.44 9.53
CA THR A 490 -9.42 41.05 10.01
C THR A 490 -7.97 40.61 10.10
N ARG A 491 -7.55 40.07 11.26
CA ARG A 491 -6.22 39.47 11.42
C ARG A 491 -6.21 38.06 10.84
N MET A 492 -5.39 37.83 9.83
CA MET A 492 -5.16 36.52 9.24
C MET A 492 -3.88 35.91 9.83
N ARG A 493 -4.00 34.67 10.31
CA ARG A 493 -2.88 33.83 10.76
C ARG A 493 -2.83 32.60 9.87
N LEU A 494 -1.73 32.43 9.14
CA LEU A 494 -1.35 31.19 8.49
C LEU A 494 -0.48 30.39 9.45
N GLU A 495 -0.80 29.12 9.62
CA GLU A 495 0.01 28.17 10.39
C GLU A 495 0.99 27.42 9.49
N GLY A 496 2.05 26.99 10.14
CA GLY A 496 3.03 26.08 9.61
C GLY A 496 2.55 24.64 9.51
N SER A 497 3.49 23.75 9.21
CA SER A 497 3.23 22.31 9.22
C SER A 497 3.57 21.71 10.59
N THR A 498 2.56 21.39 11.39
CA THR A 498 2.74 20.65 12.65
C THR A 498 3.22 19.22 12.41
N GLY A 499 3.10 18.72 11.17
CA GLY A 499 3.64 17.44 10.73
C GLY A 499 5.11 17.46 10.28
N GLY A 500 5.78 18.62 10.19
CA GLY A 500 7.09 18.76 9.53
C GLY A 500 7.14 18.18 8.10
N GLY A 501 6.03 18.25 7.35
CA GLY A 501 5.89 17.65 6.02
C GLY A 501 5.47 16.17 6.01
N GLY A 502 5.19 15.56 7.17
CA GLY A 502 4.71 14.17 7.27
C GLY A 502 5.80 13.11 7.12
N LEU A 503 5.41 11.84 6.93
CA LEU A 503 6.33 10.76 6.52
C LEU A 503 7.01 11.04 5.16
N ARG A 504 6.51 12.03 4.41
CA ARG A 504 7.09 12.50 3.15
C ARG A 504 8.42 13.24 3.35
N ALA A 505 8.73 13.71 4.56
CA ALA A 505 10.04 14.27 4.89
C ALA A 505 11.18 13.24 4.72
N VAL A 506 10.85 11.94 4.65
CA VAL A 506 11.79 10.83 4.40
C VAL A 506 12.07 10.64 2.88
N GLU A 507 11.29 11.28 2.00
CA GLU A 507 11.38 11.16 0.52
C GLU A 507 12.45 12.09 -0.12
N GLY A 508 13.43 12.55 0.66
CA GLY A 508 14.65 13.20 0.12
C GLY A 508 14.58 14.72 -0.08
N LYS A 509 13.58 15.40 0.47
CA LYS A 509 13.61 16.88 0.65
C LYS A 509 14.05 17.20 2.08
N LYS A 510 14.59 18.40 2.30
CA LYS A 510 14.87 18.87 3.68
C LYS A 510 13.57 18.76 4.48
N PRO A 511 13.58 18.15 5.68
CA PRO A 511 12.38 18.08 6.51
C PRO A 511 11.95 19.51 6.83
N ASP A 512 10.66 19.82 6.61
CA ASP A 512 10.10 21.08 7.09
C ASP A 512 10.18 21.06 8.63
N PRO A 513 10.40 22.21 9.29
CA PRO A 513 10.30 22.27 10.73
C PRO A 513 8.90 21.91 11.19
N VAL A 514 8.79 21.37 12.41
CA VAL A 514 7.49 21.20 13.06
C VAL A 514 7.10 22.55 13.65
N GLU A 515 5.99 23.09 13.16
CA GLU A 515 5.50 24.43 13.52
C GLU A 515 4.12 24.34 14.19
N ALA A 516 3.91 25.14 15.23
CA ALA A 516 2.62 25.36 15.89
C ALA A 516 2.57 26.75 16.52
N SER A 517 1.36 27.25 16.79
CA SER A 517 1.20 28.54 17.49
C SER A 517 0.30 28.45 18.71
N VAL A 518 0.67 29.18 19.77
CA VAL A 518 -0.24 29.42 20.91
C VAL A 518 -0.75 30.85 20.84
N LEU A 519 -2.05 31.03 20.64
CA LEU A 519 -2.72 32.32 20.58
C LEU A 519 -3.31 32.65 21.96
N TYR A 520 -2.98 33.83 22.48
CA TYR A 520 -3.48 34.32 23.77
C TYR A 520 -4.62 35.31 23.51
N LEU A 521 -5.85 34.91 23.82
CA LEU A 521 -7.03 35.75 23.71
C LEU A 521 -7.43 36.28 25.08
N ASP A 522 -7.94 37.50 25.12
CA ASP A 522 -8.65 38.01 26.29
C ASP A 522 -10.01 37.29 26.44
N ARG A 523 -10.31 36.73 27.61
CA ARG A 523 -11.49 35.86 27.81
C ARG A 523 -12.82 36.60 27.67
N ASP A 524 -12.86 37.91 27.89
CA ASP A 524 -14.07 38.74 27.82
C ASP A 524 -14.30 39.35 26.43
N THR A 525 -13.25 39.79 25.76
CA THR A 525 -13.35 40.45 24.45
C THR A 525 -13.04 39.51 23.29
N ARG A 526 -12.45 38.35 23.57
CA ARG A 526 -11.95 37.37 22.58
C ARG A 526 -10.94 37.97 21.60
N ARG A 527 -10.35 39.12 21.94
CA ARG A 527 -9.32 39.78 21.13
C ARG A 527 -7.95 39.19 21.41
N LEU A 528 -7.18 38.97 20.34
CA LEU A 528 -5.81 38.49 20.41
C LEU A 528 -4.92 39.50 21.15
N GLN A 529 -4.28 39.03 22.22
CA GLN A 529 -3.34 39.81 23.03
C GLN A 529 -1.91 39.61 22.56
N ALA A 530 -1.52 38.36 22.38
CA ALA A 530 -0.20 37.92 21.97
C ALA A 530 -0.29 36.55 21.27
N TRP A 531 0.79 36.13 20.63
CA TRP A 531 0.97 34.73 20.23
C TRP A 531 2.41 34.30 20.37
N ASP A 532 2.60 33.00 20.61
CA ASP A 532 3.90 32.34 20.54
C ASP A 532 3.95 31.50 19.27
N GLU A 533 5.02 31.67 18.50
CA GLU A 533 5.41 30.84 17.37
C GLU A 533 6.40 29.79 17.88
N ILE A 534 6.05 28.51 17.71
CA ILE A 534 6.86 27.38 18.16
C ILE A 534 7.40 26.70 16.91
N GLU A 535 8.73 26.67 16.79
CA GLU A 535 9.45 25.96 15.73
C GLU A 535 10.34 24.88 16.37
N LEU A 536 10.10 23.63 16.02
CA LEU A 536 10.95 22.50 16.41
C LEU A 536 11.68 22.01 15.17
N GLY A 537 12.98 21.81 15.27
CA GLY A 537 13.79 21.30 14.17
C GLY A 537 13.24 19.98 13.62
N GLY A 538 13.12 19.88 12.29
CA GLY A 538 12.64 18.68 11.60
C GLY A 538 13.54 17.45 11.80
N LEU A 539 13.17 16.32 11.19
CA LEU A 539 13.86 15.02 11.35
C LEU A 539 15.41 15.15 11.36
N GLY A 540 16.03 14.94 12.52
CA GLY A 540 17.49 14.99 12.69
C GLY A 540 18.06 16.27 13.34
N LEU A 541 17.24 17.27 13.63
CA LEU A 541 17.66 18.53 14.26
C LEU A 541 17.19 18.62 15.73
N SER A 542 17.99 19.24 16.60
CA SER A 542 17.75 19.33 18.06
C SER A 542 17.48 20.75 18.56
N THR A 543 16.85 21.58 17.72
CA THR A 543 16.51 22.97 18.01
C THR A 543 15.04 23.07 18.39
N ALA A 544 14.74 23.87 19.41
CA ALA A 544 13.40 24.29 19.78
C ALA A 544 13.47 25.80 19.95
N GLU A 545 12.73 26.54 19.14
CA GLU A 545 12.66 27.99 19.15
C GLU A 545 11.23 28.41 19.48
N VAL A 546 11.10 29.39 20.37
CA VAL A 546 9.83 29.98 20.74
C VAL A 546 9.95 31.49 20.59
N SER A 547 9.18 32.06 19.68
CA SER A 547 9.15 33.49 19.42
C SER A 547 7.83 34.08 19.88
N ARG A 548 7.87 35.01 20.85
CA ARG A 548 6.67 35.70 21.36
C ARG A 548 6.45 37.02 20.65
N HIS A 549 5.23 37.20 20.18
CA HIS A 549 4.79 38.39 19.47
C HIS A 549 3.60 39.03 20.18
N LEU A 550 3.60 40.36 20.24
CA LEU A 550 2.45 41.15 20.70
C LEU A 550 1.59 41.55 19.50
N ALA A 551 0.27 41.51 19.69
CA ALA A 551 -0.65 42.18 18.79
C ALA A 551 -0.24 43.67 18.65
N GLU A 552 -0.32 44.22 17.44
CA GLU A 552 0.14 45.59 17.17
C GLU A 552 -0.53 46.62 18.07
N GLU A 553 -1.82 46.41 18.37
CA GLU A 553 -2.61 47.26 19.27
C GLU A 553 -2.12 47.23 20.74
N ASN A 554 -1.33 46.24 21.11
CA ASN A 554 -0.85 46.00 22.48
C ASN A 554 0.66 46.24 22.63
N ARG A 555 1.34 46.75 21.60
CA ARG A 555 2.75 47.12 21.70
C ARG A 555 2.91 48.36 22.60
N PRO A 556 4.02 48.48 23.37
CA PRO A 556 4.29 49.69 24.14
C PRO A 556 4.24 50.95 23.26
N GLY A 557 3.34 51.89 23.59
CA GLY A 557 3.12 53.13 22.84
C GLY A 557 2.02 53.07 21.76
N ALA A 558 1.32 51.94 21.61
CA ALA A 558 0.16 51.85 20.74
C ALA A 558 -1.06 52.57 21.34
N THR A 559 -1.82 53.29 20.50
CA THR A 559 -3.11 53.87 20.89
C THR A 559 -4.14 52.73 20.95
N PRO A 560 -4.83 52.51 22.09
CA PRO A 560 -5.86 51.48 22.17
C PRO A 560 -6.93 51.72 21.10
N PRO A 561 -7.39 50.70 20.36
CA PRO A 561 -8.51 50.87 19.44
C PRO A 561 -9.73 51.35 20.21
N GLU A 562 -10.45 52.33 19.64
CA GLU A 562 -11.71 52.82 20.18
C GLU A 562 -12.65 51.63 20.40
N ARG A 563 -13.20 51.51 21.62
CA ARG A 563 -14.27 50.55 21.91
C ARG A 563 -15.45 50.89 20.99
N VAL A 564 -15.63 50.15 19.91
CA VAL A 564 -16.88 50.20 19.16
C VAL A 564 -17.94 49.53 20.03
N PRO A 565 -19.02 50.25 20.38
CA PRO A 565 -20.06 49.77 21.31
C PRO A 565 -20.83 48.55 20.80
#